data_AF-T0XXV7-F1
#
_entry.id   AF-T0XXV7-F1
#
_cell.length_a   1.000
_cell.length_b   1.000
_cell.length_c   1.000
_cell.angle_alpha   90.00
_cell.angle_beta   90.00
_cell.angle_gamma   90.00
#
_symmetry.space_group_name_H-M   'P 1'
#
loop_
_entity.id
_entity.type
_entity.pdbx_description
1 polymer ?
#
loop_
_entity_poly.entity_id
_entity_poly.type
_entity_poly.pdbx_seq_one_letter_code
_entity_poly.pdbx_strand_id
1 'polypeptide(L)'
;IVRRGETISREVAGLLTRMEIFPLEVGLNLRAVVNHGTYYPPEVLAVDLDALRAELARSARRSLALALEVGYAAKETTPLLLERAHRRALALAVEASYPTKETAASLFAKALRQAKAVSEITGH
;
A
#
# COMPACT_ATOMS: atom_id res chain seq x y z
N ILE A 1 -32.74 2.60 8.96
CA ILE A 1 -34.10 2.93 9.45
C ILE A 1 -34.94 3.60 8.36
N VAL A 2 -34.33 4.26 7.35
CA VAL A 2 -34.99 4.66 6.09
C VAL A 2 -33.93 4.60 4.97
N ARG A 3 -34.24 4.15 3.74
CA ARG A 3 -33.25 4.15 2.62
C ARG A 3 -33.12 5.54 2.00
N ARG A 4 -32.00 5.82 1.31
CA ARG A 4 -31.76 7.10 0.62
C ARG A 4 -32.89 7.37 -0.38
N GLY A 5 -33.74 8.36 -0.09
CA GLY A 5 -34.87 8.77 -0.93
C GLY A 5 -36.27 8.36 -0.45
N GLU A 6 -36.40 7.57 0.63
CA GLU A 6 -37.70 7.24 1.22
C GLU A 6 -38.19 8.34 2.19
N THR A 7 -39.51 8.55 2.26
CA THR A 7 -40.13 9.59 3.11
C THR A 7 -39.95 9.25 4.59
N ILE A 8 -39.33 10.16 5.36
CA ILE A 8 -39.14 10.00 6.80
C ILE A 8 -40.50 10.25 7.50
N SER A 9 -40.99 9.27 8.27
CA SER A 9 -42.22 9.43 9.05
C SER A 9 -42.00 10.35 10.26
N ARG A 10 -43.07 11.01 10.73
CA ARG A 10 -43.01 12.02 11.79
C ARG A 10 -42.47 11.48 13.12
N GLU A 11 -42.76 10.21 13.44
CA GLU A 11 -42.24 9.51 14.62
C GLU A 11 -40.72 9.26 14.54
N VAL A 12 -40.22 8.81 13.38
CA VAL A 12 -38.79 8.52 13.18
C VAL A 12 -37.98 9.81 13.20
N ALA A 13 -38.50 10.89 12.62
CA ALA A 13 -37.87 12.21 12.68
C ALA A 13 -37.76 12.72 14.14
N GLY A 14 -38.82 12.59 14.94
CA GLY A 14 -38.82 13.00 16.34
C GLY A 14 -37.83 12.22 17.22
N LEU A 15 -37.62 10.93 16.93
CA LEU A 15 -36.60 10.11 17.60
C LEU A 15 -35.18 10.53 17.22
N LEU A 16 -34.91 10.80 15.94
CA LEU A 16 -33.60 11.27 15.47
C LEU A 16 -33.22 12.62 16.09
N THR A 17 -34.17 13.55 16.20
CA THR A 17 -33.94 14.85 16.87
C THR A 17 -33.61 14.69 18.36
N ARG A 18 -34.26 13.77 19.08
CA ARG A 18 -33.94 13.48 20.49
C ARG A 18 -32.58 12.83 20.68
N MET A 19 -32.08 12.15 19.65
CA MET A 19 -30.73 11.56 19.63
C MET A 19 -29.66 12.53 19.12
N GLU A 20 -30.01 13.80 18.88
CA GLU A 20 -29.14 14.84 18.29
C GLU A 20 -28.57 14.47 16.91
N ILE A 21 -29.25 13.57 16.19
CA ILE A 21 -28.86 13.16 14.84
C ILE A 21 -29.69 13.98 13.85
N PHE A 22 -29.03 14.86 13.10
CA PHE A 22 -29.65 15.72 12.08
C PHE A 22 -29.39 15.15 10.68
N PRO A 23 -30.34 14.42 10.07
CA PRO A 23 -30.12 13.70 8.80
C PRO A 23 -30.15 14.60 7.55
N LEU A 24 -30.33 15.92 7.73
CA LEU A 24 -30.43 16.91 6.65
C LEU A 24 -29.36 17.99 6.88
N GLU A 25 -28.38 18.06 5.99
CA GLU A 25 -27.52 19.23 5.88
C GLU A 25 -28.35 20.37 5.28
N VAL A 26 -28.77 21.32 6.12
CA VAL A 26 -29.42 22.56 5.67
C VAL A 26 -28.33 23.45 5.09
N GLY A 27 -27.96 23.20 3.82
CA GLY A 27 -26.89 23.90 3.11
C GLY A 27 -27.23 24.12 1.63
N LEU A 28 -26.70 25.20 1.06
CA LEU A 28 -26.86 25.55 -0.36
C LEU A 28 -26.33 24.40 -1.24
N ASN A 29 -27.21 23.68 -1.94
CA ASN A 29 -26.80 22.64 -2.89
C ASN A 29 -26.11 23.27 -4.11
N LEU A 30 -24.79 23.42 -4.04
CA LEU A 30 -23.94 23.86 -5.15
C LEU A 30 -24.01 22.84 -6.28
N ARG A 31 -24.82 23.12 -7.31
CA ARG A 31 -25.01 22.24 -8.48
C ARG A 31 -23.80 22.21 -9.42
N ALA A 32 -23.02 23.27 -9.47
CA ALA A 32 -21.76 23.37 -10.19
C ALA A 32 -21.08 24.70 -9.89
N VAL A 33 -19.77 24.74 -10.05
CA VAL A 33 -18.98 25.98 -10.05
C VAL A 33 -18.36 26.14 -11.42
N VAL A 34 -18.56 27.30 -12.05
CA VAL A 34 -17.83 27.67 -13.27
C VAL A 34 -16.67 28.55 -12.85
N ASN A 35 -15.44 28.09 -13.08
CA ASN A 35 -14.24 28.87 -12.82
C ASN A 35 -13.38 28.91 -14.09
N HIS A 36 -12.97 30.10 -14.52
CA HIS A 36 -12.18 30.34 -15.73
C HIS A 36 -12.71 29.61 -16.99
N GLY A 37 -14.04 29.54 -17.17
CA GLY A 37 -14.67 28.87 -18.32
C GLY A 37 -14.70 27.33 -18.23
N THR A 38 -14.20 26.74 -17.15
CA THR A 38 -14.28 25.29 -16.88
C THR A 38 -15.45 25.00 -15.95
N TYR A 39 -16.32 24.08 -16.37
CA TYR A 39 -17.46 23.61 -15.58
C TYR A 39 -17.00 22.49 -14.63
N TYR A 40 -17.09 22.72 -13.33
CA TYR A 40 -16.77 21.72 -12.31
C TYR A 40 -18.06 21.13 -11.74
N PRO A 41 -18.40 19.86 -12.08
CA PRO A 41 -19.54 19.17 -11.49
C PRO A 41 -19.27 18.85 -10.01
N PRO A 42 -20.31 18.59 -9.20
CA PRO A 42 -20.19 18.35 -7.76
C PRO A 42 -19.25 17.19 -7.41
N GLU A 43 -19.16 16.18 -8.29
CA GLU A 43 -18.26 15.03 -8.07
C GLU A 43 -16.77 15.41 -8.11
N VAL A 44 -16.40 16.43 -8.88
CA VAL A 44 -15.03 16.94 -8.96
C VAL A 44 -14.72 17.90 -7.82
N LEU A 45 -15.73 18.55 -7.24
CA LEU A 45 -15.60 19.42 -6.08
C LEU A 45 -15.43 18.62 -4.77
N ALA A 46 -15.96 17.39 -4.72
CA ALA A 46 -15.76 16.44 -3.63
C ALA A 46 -14.39 15.74 -3.75
N VAL A 47 -13.30 16.49 -3.71
CA VAL A 47 -11.95 15.91 -3.72
C VAL A 47 -11.62 15.33 -2.35
N ASP A 48 -11.51 14.00 -2.30
CA ASP A 48 -10.90 13.32 -1.17
C ASP A 48 -9.37 13.45 -1.25
N LEU A 49 -8.82 14.37 -0.45
CA LEU A 49 -7.40 14.64 -0.38
C LEU A 49 -6.59 13.43 0.15
N ASP A 50 -7.18 12.62 1.02
CA ASP A 50 -6.50 11.45 1.58
C ASP A 50 -6.41 10.33 0.55
N ALA A 51 -7.49 10.09 -0.20
CA ALA A 51 -7.48 9.16 -1.33
C ALA A 51 -6.45 9.55 -2.40
N LEU A 52 -6.36 10.85 -2.72
CA LEU A 52 -5.39 11.36 -3.69
C LEU A 52 -3.94 11.17 -3.23
N ARG A 53 -3.65 11.49 -1.97
CA ARG A 53 -2.32 11.26 -1.36
C ARG A 53 -1.95 9.78 -1.39
N ALA A 54 -2.90 8.92 -1.06
CA ALA A 54 -2.68 7.48 -1.09
C ALA A 54 -2.40 6.98 -2.52
N GLU A 55 -3.12 7.48 -3.53
CA GLU A 55 -2.90 7.11 -4.93
C GLU A 55 -1.55 7.60 -5.44
N LEU A 56 -1.14 8.82 -5.07
CA LEU A 56 0.17 9.35 -5.44
C LEU A 56 1.31 8.51 -4.84
N ALA A 57 1.21 8.15 -3.55
CA ALA A 57 2.19 7.30 -2.90
C ALA A 57 2.25 5.88 -3.52
N ARG A 58 1.09 5.31 -3.88
CA ARG A 58 1.01 4.03 -4.60
C ARG A 58 1.69 4.11 -5.96
N SER A 59 1.39 5.15 -6.73
CA SER A 59 1.94 5.36 -8.07
C SER A 59 3.46 5.53 -8.02
N ALA A 60 3.97 6.35 -7.09
CA ALA A 60 5.41 6.52 -6.90
C ALA A 60 6.13 5.18 -6.59
N ARG A 61 5.56 4.36 -5.71
CA ARG A 61 6.08 3.02 -5.39
C ARG A 61 6.08 2.10 -6.61
N ARG A 62 4.99 2.10 -7.39
CA ARG A 62 4.88 1.28 -8.61
C ARG A 62 5.91 1.68 -9.66
N SER A 63 6.10 2.97 -9.89
CA SER A 63 7.10 3.48 -10.83
C SER A 63 8.52 3.12 -10.40
N LEU A 64 8.83 3.25 -9.11
CA LEU A 64 10.14 2.83 -8.58
C LEU A 64 10.36 1.33 -8.74
N ALA A 65 9.35 0.51 -8.40
CA ALA A 65 9.44 -0.94 -8.58
C ALA A 65 9.67 -1.32 -10.05
N LEU A 66 8.92 -0.71 -10.98
CA LEU A 66 9.11 -0.93 -12.40
C LEU A 66 10.52 -0.55 -12.85
N ALA A 67 11.02 0.62 -12.44
CA ALA A 67 12.37 1.09 -12.78
C ALA A 67 13.45 0.11 -12.28
N LEU A 68 13.28 -0.44 -11.07
CA LEU A 68 14.18 -1.45 -10.54
C LEU A 68 14.09 -2.77 -11.31
N GLU A 69 12.90 -3.24 -11.65
CA GLU A 69 12.72 -4.50 -12.38
C GLU A 69 13.29 -4.44 -13.80
N VAL A 70 13.13 -3.34 -14.52
CA VAL A 70 13.75 -3.17 -15.85
C VAL A 70 15.24 -2.83 -15.78
N GLY A 71 15.80 -2.60 -14.59
CA GLY A 71 17.21 -2.25 -14.41
C GLY A 71 17.57 -0.84 -14.88
N TYR A 72 16.62 0.10 -14.84
CA TYR A 72 16.85 1.47 -15.29
C TYR A 72 17.84 2.17 -14.35
N ALA A 73 19.02 2.52 -14.86
CA ALA A 73 20.08 3.17 -14.09
C ALA A 73 19.86 4.69 -14.02
N ALA A 74 19.23 5.14 -12.94
CA ALA A 74 19.08 6.54 -12.54
C ALA A 74 19.80 6.80 -11.22
N LYS A 75 19.97 8.07 -10.85
CA LYS A 75 20.67 8.45 -9.60
C LYS A 75 20.01 7.83 -8.37
N GLU A 76 18.69 7.74 -8.38
CA GLU A 76 17.85 7.22 -7.31
C GLU A 76 17.83 5.68 -7.27
N THR A 77 17.91 5.02 -8.43
CA THR A 77 17.77 3.55 -8.53
C THR A 77 19.09 2.82 -8.51
N THR A 78 20.19 3.44 -8.93
CA THR A 78 21.51 2.80 -9.02
C THR A 78 21.99 2.19 -7.69
N PRO A 79 21.91 2.90 -6.54
CA PRO A 79 22.32 2.31 -5.27
C PRO A 79 21.49 1.08 -4.89
N LEU A 80 20.17 1.14 -5.14
CA LEU A 80 19.24 0.04 -4.87
C LEU A 80 19.49 -1.16 -5.78
N LEU A 81 19.81 -0.93 -7.05
CA LEU A 81 20.17 -1.97 -8.00
C LEU A 81 21.45 -2.70 -7.57
N LEU A 82 22.46 -1.97 -7.10
CA LEU A 82 23.71 -2.56 -6.60
C LEU A 82 23.49 -3.39 -5.33
N GLU A 83 22.74 -2.87 -4.36
CA GLU A 83 22.40 -3.63 -3.14
C GLU A 83 21.65 -4.92 -3.51
N ARG A 84 20.65 -4.83 -4.39
CA ARG A 84 19.87 -5.98 -4.86
C ARG A 84 20.77 -7.01 -5.56
N ALA A 85 21.67 -6.56 -6.43
CA ALA A 85 22.60 -7.43 -7.13
C ALA A 85 23.55 -8.16 -6.14
N HIS A 86 24.11 -7.42 -5.19
CA HIS A 86 24.97 -7.98 -4.15
C HIS A 86 24.24 -9.04 -3.31
N ARG A 87 23.01 -8.74 -2.86
CA ARG A 87 22.19 -9.69 -2.09
C ARG A 87 21.84 -10.94 -2.89
N ARG A 88 21.52 -10.79 -4.17
CA ARG A 88 21.26 -11.93 -5.07
C ARG A 88 22.51 -12.80 -5.27
N ALA A 89 23.68 -12.18 -5.44
CA ALA A 89 24.95 -12.88 -5.58
C ALA A 89 25.32 -13.66 -4.30
N LEU A 90 25.16 -13.04 -3.13
CA LEU A 90 25.37 -13.71 -1.84
C LEU A 90 24.41 -14.88 -1.65
N ALA A 91 23.12 -14.70 -1.95
CA ALA A 91 22.13 -15.76 -1.87
C ALA A 91 22.50 -16.94 -2.78
N LEU A 92 22.90 -16.65 -4.02
CA LEU A 92 23.36 -17.68 -4.97
C LEU A 92 24.60 -18.40 -4.46
N ALA A 93 25.60 -17.68 -3.93
CA ALA A 93 26.81 -18.28 -3.40
C ALA A 93 26.54 -19.19 -2.18
N VAL A 94 25.62 -18.79 -1.29
CA VAL A 94 25.18 -19.62 -0.15
C VAL A 94 24.42 -20.86 -0.62
N GLU A 95 23.58 -20.75 -1.65
CA GLU A 95 22.88 -21.91 -2.21
C GLU A 95 23.81 -22.85 -2.97
N ALA A 96 24.79 -22.32 -3.70
CA ALA A 96 25.82 -23.09 -4.40
C ALA A 96 26.88 -23.70 -3.46
N SER A 97 26.78 -23.48 -2.14
CA SER A 97 27.77 -23.90 -1.15
C SER A 97 29.19 -23.38 -1.43
N TYR A 98 29.30 -22.20 -2.07
CA TYR A 98 30.58 -21.63 -2.45
C TYR A 98 31.19 -20.85 -1.27
N PRO A 99 32.35 -21.29 -0.73
CA PRO A 99 32.92 -20.69 0.47
C PRO A 99 33.71 -19.42 0.14
N THR A 100 33.22 -18.29 0.63
CA THR A 100 33.94 -17.00 0.67
C THR A 100 33.96 -16.48 2.09
N LYS A 101 34.77 -15.44 2.36
CA LYS A 101 34.80 -14.78 3.69
C LYS A 101 33.42 -14.29 4.13
N GLU A 102 32.58 -13.89 3.17
CA GLU A 102 31.24 -13.33 3.40
C GLU A 102 30.18 -14.42 3.56
N THR A 103 30.34 -15.58 2.91
CA THR A 103 29.35 -16.66 2.94
C THR A 103 29.65 -17.74 3.97
N ALA A 104 30.89 -17.86 4.46
CA ALA A 104 31.31 -18.92 5.37
C ALA A 104 30.41 -19.03 6.61
N ALA A 105 30.14 -17.91 7.30
CA ALA A 105 29.26 -17.90 8.47
C ALA A 105 27.83 -18.36 8.14
N SER A 106 27.30 -17.90 7.01
CA SER A 106 25.96 -18.27 6.53
C SER A 106 25.87 -19.74 6.15
N LEU A 107 26.92 -20.31 5.55
CA LEU A 107 27.03 -21.72 5.21
C LEU A 107 27.05 -22.60 6.46
N PHE A 108 27.87 -22.25 7.46
CA PHE A 108 27.87 -22.99 8.74
C PHE A 108 26.51 -22.91 9.44
N ALA A 109 25.89 -21.73 9.47
CA ALA A 109 24.56 -21.57 10.04
C ALA A 109 23.50 -22.41 9.30
N LYS A 110 23.57 -22.49 7.96
CA LYS A 110 22.69 -23.33 7.13
C LYS A 110 22.90 -24.81 7.41
N ALA A 111 24.16 -25.27 7.45
CA ALA A 111 24.50 -26.65 7.74
C ALA A 111 24.02 -27.06 9.15
N LEU A 112 24.21 -26.21 10.15
CA LEU A 112 23.72 -26.46 11.52
C LEU A 112 22.18 -26.59 11.56
N ARG A 113 21.45 -25.70 10.86
CA ARG A 113 19.99 -25.80 10.78
C ARG A 113 19.53 -27.09 10.11
N GLN A 114 20.20 -27.49 9.03
CA GLN A 114 19.89 -28.75 8.33
C GLN A 114 20.19 -29.97 9.20
N ALA A 115 21.34 -30.01 9.87
CA ALA A 115 21.70 -31.10 10.78
C ALA A 115 20.72 -31.25 11.95
N LYS A 116 20.30 -30.12 12.57
CA LYS A 116 19.26 -30.12 13.60
C LYS A 116 17.93 -30.65 13.09
N ALA A 117 17.48 -30.17 11.93
CA ALA A 117 16.23 -30.62 11.33
C ALA A 117 16.25 -32.13 11.02
N VAL A 118 17.38 -32.66 10.55
CA VAL A 118 17.53 -34.11 10.32
C VAL A 118 17.50 -34.88 11.64
N SER A 119 18.23 -34.43 12.67
CA SER A 119 18.23 -35.06 14.01
C SER A 119 16.83 -35.13 14.60
N GLU A 120 16.06 -34.05 14.52
CA GLU A 120 14.67 -33.98 15.00
C GLU A 120 13.75 -34.98 14.26
N ILE A 121 13.96 -35.18 12.96
CA ILE A 121 13.16 -36.12 12.15
C ILE A 121 13.59 -37.58 12.38
N THR A 122 14.87 -37.84 12.61
CA THR A 122 15.41 -39.22 12.75
C THR A 122 15.36 -39.78 14.17
N GLY A 123 14.86 -39.03 15.16
CA GLY A 123 14.47 -39.60 16.45
C GLY A 123 15.62 -40.23 17.25
N HIS A 124 16.75 -39.53 17.32
CA HIS A 124 17.68 -39.63 18.44
C HIS A 124 17.71 -38.29 19.19
#